data_AF-A0A2Z5PS10-F1
#
_entry.id   AF-A0A2Z5PS10-F1
#
_cell.length_a   1.000
_cell.length_b   1.000
_cell.length_c   1.000
_cell.angle_alpha   90.00
_cell.angle_beta   90.00
_cell.angle_gamma   90.00
#
_symmetry.space_group_name_H-M   'P 1'
#
loop_
_entity.id
_entity.type
_entity.pdbx_description
1 polymer ?
#
loop_
_entity_poly.entity_id
_entity_poly.type
_entity_poly.pdbx_seq_one_letter_code
_entity_poly.pdbx_strand_id
1 'polypeptide(L)'
;MFQKHYKYLFNNLFFVFSVFLLISSVYSYSDYYKVNVDEKSKTETFNIDKVENYTYKLSYVHYGNLQEGMYVKIFVNGNNIHEYSKDLSNTGSGAYKKSENKTDITNYLVNGSNELKIESNIWKTENSSPYYVLENFEITEHEVSTIKLPISQNVNFFVFILCLTCLMRRKG
;
A
#
# COMPACT_ATOMS: atom_id res chain seq x y z
N MET A 1 -0.51 -15.75 48.48
CA MET A 1 -0.77 -14.37 48.00
C MET A 1 -0.10 -14.07 46.64
N PHE A 2 1.12 -14.56 46.39
CA PHE A 2 1.87 -14.39 45.13
C PHE A 2 1.17 -14.89 43.84
N GLN A 3 0.42 -15.99 43.92
CA GLN A 3 -0.21 -16.63 42.76
C GLN A 3 -1.33 -15.78 42.12
N LYS A 4 -2.03 -14.94 42.91
CA LYS A 4 -3.07 -14.02 42.41
C LYS A 4 -2.48 -12.87 41.60
N HIS A 5 -1.31 -12.36 41.98
CA HIS A 5 -0.66 -11.24 41.29
C HIS A 5 -0.10 -11.63 39.92
N TYR A 6 0.45 -12.84 39.80
CA TYR A 6 0.94 -13.36 38.53
C TYR A 6 -0.18 -13.55 37.50
N LYS A 7 -1.33 -14.06 37.94
CA LYS A 7 -2.51 -14.24 37.09
C LYS A 7 -3.04 -12.91 36.55
N TYR A 8 -2.98 -11.85 37.36
CA TYR A 8 -3.37 -10.50 36.98
C TYR A 8 -2.41 -9.88 35.95
N LEU A 9 -1.09 -10.01 36.16
CA LEU A 9 -0.08 -9.53 35.22
C LEU A 9 -0.13 -10.26 33.86
N PHE A 10 -0.32 -11.58 33.88
CA PHE A 10 -0.45 -12.39 32.67
C PHE A 10 -1.69 -12.02 31.86
N ASN A 11 -2.85 -11.82 32.53
CA ASN A 11 -4.07 -11.39 31.87
C ASN A 11 -3.93 -10.00 31.22
N ASN A 12 -3.27 -9.05 31.89
CA ASN A 12 -3.05 -7.72 31.33
C ASN A 12 -2.08 -7.74 30.14
N LEU A 13 -1.03 -8.54 30.20
CA LEU A 13 -0.08 -8.70 29.08
C LEU A 13 -0.75 -9.37 27.88
N PHE A 14 -1.56 -10.40 28.11
CA PHE A 14 -2.35 -11.06 27.08
C PHE A 14 -3.37 -10.09 26.45
N PHE A 15 -4.01 -9.24 27.26
CA PHE A 15 -4.93 -8.22 26.76
C PHE A 15 -4.20 -7.19 25.88
N VAL A 16 -3.05 -6.66 26.31
CA VAL A 16 -2.26 -5.73 25.50
C VAL A 16 -1.79 -6.38 24.19
N PHE A 17 -1.32 -7.62 24.24
CA PHE A 17 -0.91 -8.36 23.04
C PHE A 17 -2.10 -8.63 22.10
N SER A 18 -3.28 -8.94 22.66
CA SER A 18 -4.51 -9.11 21.88
C SER A 18 -4.96 -7.82 21.21
N VAL A 19 -4.87 -6.68 21.92
CA VAL A 19 -5.14 -5.35 21.35
C VAL A 19 -4.13 -5.04 20.23
N PHE A 20 -2.86 -5.41 20.40
CA PHE A 20 -1.82 -5.23 19.38
C PHE A 20 -2.08 -6.09 18.12
N LEU A 21 -2.55 -7.33 18.30
CA LEU A 21 -2.93 -8.23 17.20
C LEU A 21 -4.19 -7.76 16.46
N LEU A 22 -5.10 -7.04 17.12
CA LEU A 22 -6.27 -6.46 16.46
C LEU A 22 -5.92 -5.25 15.58
N ILE A 23 -4.76 -4.62 15.80
CA ILE A 23 -4.28 -3.48 15.01
C ILE A 23 -3.56 -3.95 13.73
N SER A 24 -3.19 -5.23 13.61
CA SER A 24 -2.44 -5.76 12.47
C SER A 24 -3.28 -6.18 11.26
N SER A 25 -4.52 -5.73 11.12
CA SER A 25 -5.25 -5.88 9.85
C SER A 25 -4.72 -4.88 8.84
N VAL A 26 -3.59 -5.21 8.22
CA VAL A 26 -3.10 -4.52 7.03
C VAL A 26 -4.20 -4.63 5.98
N TYR A 27 -4.76 -3.47 5.64
CA TYR A 27 -5.82 -3.28 4.66
C TYR A 27 -5.41 -3.91 3.33
N SER A 28 -5.92 -5.11 3.03
CA SER A 28 -5.84 -5.67 1.69
C SER A 28 -7.04 -5.15 0.91
N TYR A 29 -6.87 -3.96 0.33
CA TYR A 29 -7.86 -3.31 -0.54
C TYR A 29 -7.69 -3.87 -1.95
N SER A 30 -8.41 -4.95 -2.29
CA SER A 30 -8.44 -5.46 -3.67
C SER A 30 -9.43 -4.62 -4.49
N ASP A 31 -8.97 -3.43 -4.88
CA ASP A 31 -9.73 -2.54 -5.73
C ASP A 31 -9.53 -2.90 -7.19
N TYR A 32 -10.64 -3.11 -7.90
CA TYR A 32 -10.69 -3.42 -9.34
C TYR A 32 -11.24 -2.22 -10.10
N TYR A 33 -10.40 -1.57 -10.91
CA TYR A 33 -10.79 -0.45 -11.76
C TYR A 33 -10.74 -0.87 -13.21
N LYS A 34 -11.89 -0.76 -13.89
CA LYS A 34 -12.01 -1.00 -15.32
C LYS A 34 -12.47 0.27 -15.99
N VAL A 35 -11.79 0.66 -17.06
CA VAL A 35 -12.21 1.75 -17.95
C VAL A 35 -12.41 1.21 -19.36
N ASN A 36 -13.38 1.77 -20.06
CA ASN A 36 -13.80 1.32 -21.38
C ASN A 36 -14.49 2.46 -22.15
N VAL A 37 -15.27 2.12 -23.18
CA VAL A 37 -16.00 3.08 -24.01
C VAL A 37 -17.03 3.89 -23.20
N ASP A 38 -17.73 3.24 -22.27
CA ASP A 38 -18.83 3.83 -21.51
C ASP A 38 -18.33 4.46 -20.19
N GLU A 39 -17.30 3.86 -19.58
CA GLU A 39 -16.72 4.33 -18.32
C GLU A 39 -15.28 4.81 -18.56
N LYS A 40 -15.14 6.13 -18.78
CA LYS A 40 -13.86 6.74 -19.16
C LYS A 40 -12.92 6.96 -17.99
N SER A 41 -13.44 7.07 -16.77
CA SER A 41 -12.66 7.40 -15.59
C SER A 41 -13.25 6.77 -14.35
N LYS A 42 -12.38 6.43 -13.40
CA LYS A 42 -12.76 5.99 -12.07
C LYS A 42 -11.83 6.64 -11.05
N THR A 43 -12.39 7.08 -9.94
CA THR A 43 -11.71 7.83 -8.89
C THR A 43 -12.04 7.19 -7.55
N GLU A 44 -11.02 7.06 -6.70
CA GLU A 44 -11.16 6.58 -5.33
C GLU A 44 -10.40 7.50 -4.40
N THR A 45 -10.97 7.72 -3.22
CA THR A 45 -10.35 8.51 -2.17
C THR A 45 -9.90 7.62 -1.03
N PHE A 46 -8.69 7.85 -0.54
CA PHE A 46 -8.14 7.10 0.60
C PHE A 46 -7.44 8.06 1.57
N ASN A 47 -7.40 7.67 2.85
CA ASN A 47 -6.72 8.46 3.87
C ASN A 47 -5.40 7.78 4.26
N ILE A 48 -4.34 8.57 4.45
CA ILE A 48 -3.08 8.10 5.03
C ILE A 48 -2.61 9.06 6.11
N ASP A 49 -2.02 8.52 7.18
CA ASP A 49 -1.24 9.31 8.12
C ASP A 49 0.20 9.38 7.60
N LYS A 50 0.49 10.41 6.80
CA LYS A 50 1.78 10.53 6.10
C LYS A 50 2.88 10.85 7.12
N VAL A 51 3.87 9.98 7.21
CA VAL A 51 5.03 10.13 8.08
C VAL A 51 6.16 10.85 7.32
N GLU A 52 6.75 11.84 7.96
CA GLU A 52 7.92 12.54 7.40
C GLU A 52 9.10 11.58 7.26
N ASN A 53 9.91 11.77 6.21
CA ASN A 53 11.08 10.94 5.89
C ASN A 53 10.77 9.47 5.52
N TYR A 54 9.53 9.16 5.13
CA TYR A 54 9.18 7.89 4.50
C TYR A 54 9.10 8.04 2.98
N THR A 55 9.48 6.98 2.27
CA THR A 55 9.17 6.79 0.85
C THR A 55 7.89 5.99 0.73
N TYR A 56 6.98 6.44 -0.13
CA TYR A 56 5.75 5.75 -0.46
C TYR A 56 5.82 5.24 -1.90
N LYS A 57 5.58 3.94 -2.05
CA LYS A 57 5.64 3.25 -3.33
C LYS A 57 4.28 2.64 -3.67
N LEU A 58 3.77 2.93 -4.85
CA LEU A 58 2.56 2.33 -5.39
C LEU A 58 2.91 1.12 -6.26
N SER A 59 2.23 0.00 -6.01
CA SER A 59 2.27 -1.20 -6.84
C SER A 59 0.86 -1.56 -7.28
N TYR A 60 0.71 -2.11 -8.48
CA TYR A 60 -0.57 -2.56 -9.02
C TYR A 60 -0.37 -3.55 -10.16
N VAL A 61 -1.43 -4.25 -10.54
CA VAL A 61 -1.47 -5.11 -11.73
C VAL A 61 -2.32 -4.46 -12.80
N HIS A 62 -1.87 -4.52 -14.05
CA HIS A 62 -2.53 -3.85 -15.17
C HIS A 62 -2.62 -4.74 -16.43
N TYR A 63 -3.70 -4.57 -17.20
CA TYR A 63 -3.96 -5.26 -18.47
C TYR A 63 -5.10 -4.59 -19.25
N GLY A 64 -5.33 -4.99 -20.50
CA GLY A 64 -6.35 -4.43 -21.37
C GLY A 64 -6.19 -4.83 -22.84
N ASN A 65 -6.82 -4.11 -23.75
CA ASN A 65 -6.67 -4.34 -25.19
C ASN A 65 -6.80 -3.03 -25.98
N LEU A 66 -6.02 -2.03 -25.54
CA LEU A 66 -5.95 -0.71 -26.16
C LEU A 66 -5.56 -0.81 -27.64
N GLN A 67 -6.17 0.02 -28.46
CA GLN A 67 -5.85 0.16 -29.87
C GLN A 67 -4.92 1.37 -30.11
N GLU A 68 -4.45 1.53 -31.33
CA GLU A 68 -3.58 2.65 -31.73
C GLU A 68 -4.27 3.99 -31.44
N GLY A 69 -3.53 4.94 -30.87
CA GLY A 69 -4.03 6.24 -30.41
C GLY A 69 -4.85 6.22 -29.11
N MET A 70 -5.22 5.05 -28.57
CA MET A 70 -5.92 4.96 -27.28
C MET A 70 -4.92 5.00 -26.14
N TYR A 71 -5.30 5.64 -25.05
CA TYR A 71 -4.44 5.72 -23.86
C TYR A 71 -5.23 5.59 -22.56
N VAL A 72 -4.49 5.27 -21.50
CA VAL A 72 -4.93 5.30 -20.11
C VAL A 72 -3.87 6.01 -19.29
N LYS A 73 -4.30 6.87 -18.38
CA LYS A 73 -3.45 7.63 -17.46
C LYS A 73 -3.86 7.36 -16.02
N ILE A 74 -2.88 7.26 -15.15
CA ILE A 74 -3.08 7.07 -13.71
C ILE A 74 -2.59 8.31 -12.99
N PHE A 75 -3.40 8.82 -12.07
CA PHE A 75 -3.13 10.02 -11.32
C PHE A 75 -3.19 9.79 -9.82
N VAL A 76 -2.28 10.43 -9.10
CA VAL A 76 -2.35 10.58 -7.63
C VAL A 76 -2.45 12.06 -7.31
N ASN A 77 -3.54 12.47 -6.64
CA ASN A 77 -3.82 13.88 -6.34
C ASN A 77 -3.66 14.80 -7.57
N GLY A 78 -4.19 14.38 -8.72
CA GLY A 78 -4.11 15.11 -9.99
C GLY A 78 -2.76 15.06 -10.73
N ASN A 79 -1.71 14.44 -10.16
CA ASN A 79 -0.42 14.28 -10.81
C ASN A 79 -0.38 12.98 -11.62
N ASN A 80 -0.08 13.05 -12.93
CA ASN A 80 0.06 11.86 -13.78
C ASN A 80 1.32 11.07 -13.38
N ILE A 81 1.15 9.83 -12.93
CA ILE A 81 2.25 8.94 -12.55
C ILE A 81 2.62 7.94 -13.63
N HIS A 82 1.67 7.55 -14.49
CA HIS A 82 1.86 6.57 -15.54
C HIS A 82 0.89 6.78 -16.69
N GLU A 83 1.38 6.51 -17.90
CA GLU A 83 0.59 6.50 -19.13
C GLU A 83 0.84 5.20 -19.89
N TYR A 84 -0.25 4.55 -20.30
CA TYR A 84 -0.25 3.34 -21.10
C TYR A 84 -0.97 3.59 -22.41
N SER A 85 -0.30 3.30 -23.52
CA SER A 85 -0.88 3.33 -24.86
C SER A 85 -0.24 2.26 -25.73
N LYS A 86 -0.90 1.91 -26.83
CA LYS A 86 -0.33 0.97 -27.81
C LYS A 86 0.87 1.59 -28.56
N ASP A 87 0.88 2.91 -28.68
CA ASP A 87 1.88 3.67 -29.44
C ASP A 87 3.21 3.81 -28.66
N LEU A 88 3.16 3.66 -27.33
CA LEU A 88 4.34 3.64 -26.47
C LEU A 88 4.98 2.24 -26.55
N SER A 89 6.16 2.18 -27.18
CA SER A 89 6.90 0.95 -27.51
C SER A 89 7.36 0.08 -26.33
N ASN A 90 7.05 0.45 -25.07
CA ASN A 90 7.68 -0.19 -23.91
C ASN A 90 6.78 -0.52 -22.72
N THR A 91 5.47 -0.24 -22.77
CA THR A 91 4.62 -0.41 -21.57
C THR A 91 3.20 -0.81 -21.95
N GLY A 92 3.00 -2.10 -22.22
CA GLY A 92 1.69 -2.75 -22.09
C GLY A 92 0.60 -2.22 -23.02
N SER A 93 0.55 -2.74 -24.25
CA SER A 93 -0.65 -2.82 -25.10
C SER A 93 -1.79 -3.65 -24.47
N GLY A 94 -1.75 -3.87 -23.16
CA GLY A 94 -2.74 -4.53 -22.33
C GLY A 94 -2.87 -6.04 -22.53
N ALA A 95 -2.39 -6.63 -23.64
CA ALA A 95 -2.70 -8.01 -23.98
C ALA A 95 -2.27 -9.02 -22.90
N TYR A 96 -1.24 -8.69 -22.10
CA TYR A 96 -0.74 -9.53 -21.02
C TYR A 96 -0.78 -8.81 -19.69
N LYS A 97 -1.30 -9.52 -18.68
CA LYS A 97 -1.35 -9.09 -17.28
C LYS A 97 0.06 -8.89 -16.73
N LYS A 98 0.36 -7.66 -16.31
CA LYS A 98 1.68 -7.26 -15.82
C LYS A 98 1.56 -6.53 -14.48
N SER A 99 2.51 -6.76 -13.59
CA SER A 99 2.66 -5.99 -12.36
C SER A 99 3.56 -4.78 -12.61
N GLU A 100 3.08 -3.60 -12.22
CA GLU A 100 3.91 -2.42 -12.03
C GLU A 100 4.32 -2.37 -10.56
N ASN A 101 5.62 -2.38 -10.32
CA ASN A 101 6.16 -2.54 -8.98
C ASN A 101 6.87 -1.27 -8.55
N LYS A 102 6.41 -0.71 -7.44
CA LYS A 102 7.10 0.33 -6.67
C LYS A 102 7.32 1.67 -7.38
N THR A 103 6.29 2.18 -8.03
CA THR A 103 6.28 3.57 -8.52
C THR A 103 6.37 4.54 -7.34
N ASP A 104 7.33 5.47 -7.36
CA ASP A 104 7.43 6.46 -6.29
C ASP A 104 6.30 7.47 -6.36
N ILE A 105 5.51 7.57 -5.29
CA ILE A 105 4.41 8.53 -5.18
C ILE A 105 4.56 9.45 -3.96
N THR A 106 5.71 9.44 -3.30
CA THR A 106 5.98 10.16 -2.04
C THR A 106 5.64 11.65 -2.13
N ASN A 107 5.99 12.27 -3.24
CA ASN A 107 5.80 13.71 -3.45
C ASN A 107 4.38 14.07 -3.90
N TYR A 108 3.56 13.09 -4.27
CA TYR A 108 2.18 13.31 -4.70
C TYR A 108 1.18 13.14 -3.56
N LEU A 109 1.56 12.43 -2.49
CA LEU A 109 0.70 12.19 -1.33
C LEU A 109 0.73 13.35 -0.33
N VAL A 110 -0.41 13.60 0.30
CA VAL A 110 -0.61 14.52 1.43
C VAL A 110 -1.00 13.75 2.69
N ASN A 111 -0.78 14.36 3.86
CA ASN A 111 -1.31 13.83 5.11
C ASN A 111 -2.84 13.98 5.12
N GLY A 112 -3.57 12.92 5.43
CA GLY A 112 -5.03 12.87 5.34
C GLY A 112 -5.52 12.33 4.00
N SER A 113 -6.49 13.02 3.39
CA SER A 113 -7.22 12.53 2.22
C SER A 113 -6.44 12.70 0.92
N ASN A 114 -6.38 11.63 0.15
CA ASN A 114 -5.72 11.51 -1.14
C ASN A 114 -6.68 10.90 -2.17
N GLU A 115 -6.40 11.12 -3.45
CA GLU A 115 -7.16 10.64 -4.59
C GLU A 115 -6.27 9.78 -5.50
N LEU A 116 -6.75 8.58 -5.87
CA LEU A 116 -6.23 7.77 -6.96
C LEU A 116 -7.26 7.79 -8.09
N LYS A 117 -6.85 8.21 -9.29
CA LYS A 117 -7.73 8.29 -10.46
C LYS A 117 -7.13 7.55 -11.64
N ILE A 118 -7.95 6.78 -12.33
CA ILE A 118 -7.69 6.28 -13.68
C ILE A 118 -8.55 7.06 -14.66
N GLU A 119 -7.96 7.50 -15.77
CA GLU A 119 -8.66 8.18 -16.86
C GLU A 119 -8.22 7.60 -18.20
N SER A 120 -9.14 7.49 -19.14
CA SER A 120 -8.88 6.86 -20.43
C SER A 120 -9.43 7.66 -21.59
N ASN A 121 -8.76 7.54 -22.72
CA ASN A 121 -9.31 7.90 -24.03
C ASN A 121 -9.44 6.62 -24.85
N ILE A 122 -10.51 5.88 -24.59
CA ILE A 122 -10.87 4.64 -25.27
C ILE A 122 -12.11 4.88 -26.12
N TRP A 123 -12.08 4.68 -27.43
CA TRP A 123 -13.28 4.81 -28.27
C TRP A 123 -13.75 3.46 -28.80
N LYS A 124 -15.01 3.42 -29.25
CA LYS A 124 -15.59 2.25 -29.88
C LYS A 124 -14.89 1.98 -31.21
N THR A 125 -14.57 0.72 -31.47
CA THR A 125 -14.14 0.26 -32.79
C THR A 125 -15.22 -0.65 -33.38
N GLU A 126 -15.18 -0.89 -34.68
CA GLU A 126 -16.19 -1.72 -35.35
C GLU A 126 -16.12 -3.19 -34.90
N ASN A 127 -14.91 -3.69 -34.61
CA ASN A 127 -14.64 -5.12 -34.41
C ASN A 127 -14.07 -5.46 -33.02
N SER A 128 -13.94 -4.50 -32.11
CA SER A 128 -13.45 -4.77 -30.76
C SER A 128 -14.17 -3.92 -29.70
N SER A 129 -14.10 -4.40 -28.46
CA SER A 129 -14.53 -3.67 -27.27
C SER A 129 -13.28 -3.39 -26.44
N PRO A 130 -12.56 -2.29 -26.70
CA PRO A 130 -11.35 -1.98 -25.97
C PRO A 130 -11.68 -1.63 -24.52
N TYR A 131 -10.82 -2.07 -23.61
CA TYR A 131 -10.90 -1.82 -22.19
C TYR A 131 -9.50 -1.82 -21.58
N TYR A 132 -9.43 -1.34 -20.34
CA TYR A 132 -8.25 -1.42 -19.52
C TYR A 132 -8.62 -1.66 -18.07
N VAL A 133 -7.78 -2.41 -17.36
CA VAL A 133 -7.97 -2.77 -15.97
C VAL A 133 -6.72 -2.45 -15.16
N LEU A 134 -6.95 -1.94 -13.97
CA LEU A 134 -6.00 -1.88 -12.87
C LEU A 134 -6.60 -2.63 -11.68
N GLU A 135 -5.81 -3.47 -11.03
CA GLU A 135 -6.23 -4.22 -9.86
C GLU A 135 -5.10 -4.41 -8.85
N ASN A 136 -5.46 -4.74 -7.61
CA ASN A 136 -4.53 -5.01 -6.51
C ASN A 136 -3.57 -3.84 -6.24
N PHE A 137 -4.14 -2.65 -6.03
CA PHE A 137 -3.38 -1.48 -5.64
C PHE A 137 -2.82 -1.67 -4.23
N GLU A 138 -1.53 -1.40 -4.08
CA GLU A 138 -0.85 -1.44 -2.79
C GLU A 138 0.06 -0.23 -2.65
N ILE A 139 -0.07 0.50 -1.55
CA ILE A 139 0.87 1.55 -1.17
C ILE A 139 1.72 0.99 -0.03
N THR A 140 3.00 0.75 -0.32
CA THR A 140 3.96 0.33 0.70
C THR A 140 4.77 1.52 1.18
N GLU A 141 4.89 1.64 2.50
CA GLU A 141 5.75 2.63 3.15
C GLU A 141 7.12 2.03 3.50
N HIS A 142 8.17 2.81 3.26
CA HIS A 142 9.54 2.45 3.63
C HIS A 142 10.19 3.64 4.31
N GLU A 143 10.71 3.44 5.52
CA GLU A 143 11.51 4.45 6.20
C GLU A 143 12.74 4.77 5.33
N VAL A 144 12.92 6.04 4.95
CA VAL A 144 14.18 6.47 4.35
C VAL A 144 15.17 6.39 5.48
N SER A 145 15.97 5.33 5.46
CA SER A 145 16.90 4.97 6.54
C SER A 145 17.86 6.13 6.76
N THR A 146 17.52 7.03 7.70
CA THR A 146 18.29 8.25 7.91
C THR A 146 19.47 8.00 8.83
N ILE A 147 19.53 6.88 9.56
CA ILE A 147 20.74 6.41 10.23
C ILE A 147 20.71 4.87 10.28
N LYS A 148 21.67 4.18 9.65
CA LYS A 148 21.97 2.77 9.97
C LYS A 148 22.62 2.74 11.36
N LEU A 149 21.81 2.81 12.42
CA LEU A 149 22.30 2.50 13.76
C LEU A 149 22.59 0.99 13.81
N PRO A 150 23.78 0.56 14.28
CA PRO A 150 24.20 -0.84 14.28
C PRO A 150 23.51 -1.68 15.37
N ILE A 151 22.20 -1.51 15.56
CA ILE A 151 21.45 -2.23 16.59
C ILE A 151 20.29 -2.94 15.91
N SER A 152 20.41 -4.27 15.78
CA SER A 152 19.34 -5.11 15.23
C SER A 152 18.13 -5.10 16.18
N GLN A 153 16.92 -5.09 15.62
CA GLN A 153 15.65 -5.08 16.38
C GLN A 153 15.57 -6.23 17.40
N ASN A 154 16.28 -7.34 17.14
CA ASN A 154 16.40 -8.48 18.07
C ASN A 154 17.02 -8.08 19.42
N VAL A 155 17.93 -7.10 19.46
CA VAL A 155 18.59 -6.67 20.71
C VAL A 155 17.60 -5.97 21.65
N ASN A 156 16.64 -5.21 21.12
CA ASN A 156 15.63 -4.53 21.95
C ASN A 156 14.69 -5.50 22.67
N PHE A 157 14.33 -6.62 22.02
CA PHE A 157 13.46 -7.62 22.64
C PHE A 157 14.14 -8.34 23.81
N PHE A 158 15.42 -8.71 23.65
CA PHE A 158 16.19 -9.35 24.72
C PHE A 158 16.43 -8.41 25.90
N VAL A 159 16.74 -7.13 25.65
CA VAL A 159 16.91 -6.13 26.72
C VAL A 159 15.59 -5.88 27.45
N PHE A 160 14.46 -5.82 26.74
CA PHE A 160 13.14 -5.69 27.35
C PHE A 160 12.77 -6.89 28.24
N ILE A 161 13.03 -8.13 27.77
CA ILE A 161 12.85 -9.35 28.58
C ILE A 161 13.78 -9.34 29.78
N LEU A 162 15.04 -8.92 29.62
CA LEU A 162 16.00 -8.85 30.72
C LEU A 162 15.55 -7.84 31.79
N CYS A 163 15.08 -6.66 31.38
CA CYS A 163 14.51 -5.66 32.29
C CYS A 163 13.28 -6.20 33.03
N LEU A 164 12.36 -6.89 32.33
CA LEU A 164 11.20 -7.53 32.93
C LEU A 164 11.59 -8.59 33.96
N THR A 165 12.52 -9.49 33.62
CA THR A 165 12.97 -10.54 34.53
C THR A 165 13.70 -9.99 35.75
N CYS A 166 14.54 -8.95 35.59
CA CYS A 166 15.18 -8.23 36.69
C CYS A 166 14.16 -7.54 37.61
N LEU A 167 13.13 -6.90 37.05
CA LEU A 167 12.06 -6.25 37.83
C LEU A 167 11.20 -7.26 38.60
N MET A 168 10.95 -8.44 38.02
CA MET A 168 10.20 -9.52 38.68
C MET A 168 11.00 -10.21 39.78
N ARG A 169 12.33 -10.32 39.64
CA ARG A 169 13.20 -10.93 40.67
C ARG A 169 13.37 -10.07 41.92
N ARG A 170 13.21 -8.75 41.81
CA ARG A 170 13.45 -7.80 42.91
C ARG A 170 12.30 -7.68 43.92
N LYS A 171 11.19 -8.41 43.71
CA LYS A 171 10.01 -8.46 44.60
C LYS A 171 9.79 -9.83 45.26
N GLY A 172 10.83 -10.67 45.31
CA GLY A 172 10.89 -11.90 46.09
C GLY A 172 11.70 -11.71 47.36
#